data_AF-A0A497PRN7-F1
#
_entry.id   AF-A0A497PRN7-F1
#
_cell.length_a   1.000
_cell.length_b   1.000
_cell.length_c   1.000
_cell.angle_alpha   90.00
_cell.angle_beta   90.00
_cell.angle_gamma   90.00
#
_symmetry.space_group_name_H-M   'P 1'
#
loop_
_entity.id
_entity.type
_entity.pdbx_description
1 polymer ?
#
loop_
_entity_poly.entity_id
_entity_poly.type
_entity_poly.pdbx_seq_one_letter_code
_entity_poly.pdbx_strand_id
1 'polypeptide(L)'
;MEIYEIAQFFIGSGSIVAAGAVAAYSRRRAAGVADPELRKAFRPLILFAVALTVFGVGSIVTFLELWTNVPWFADFYYVYYMFIIAETLILSVVASMIMKQYSFPIVMFLMGLVSGYLLVQAGFLVIRYRVSSTAQFYFAFSSIVELILLGSVALLFVYIAYDTRRSTSISLAYGMITQIVALPLLNQVQSMFHFWLSFSFVVIALMGPAMIAFAFLRPTQNVSLELLGYGMSFASPVLIFSGIFITGTPPTPDIILIAGIGALGIVMASGTASYLYGRWRETKQVPTGLLLVVFATLAVGHMVGMLGGIGILPSVESLYTEFVMTSFALTLLGVIAIMAAGYRSASLFPFLILLPLLAFFLQQYPDNLAQVFSQYMLWVAPLMAIFALPIVLFGRVAIRIKKSGERGAGRPGGIALALLFYITFRSSFMVPGVGGLHVGYAITAVSFVIFWLAITGRLDPKK
;
A
#
# COMPACT_ATOMS: atom_id res chain seq x y z
N MET A 1 -15.19 1.54 16.81
CA MET A 1 -14.10 2.16 16.05
C MET A 1 -13.91 1.37 14.76
N GLU A 2 -13.84 2.03 13.61
CA GLU A 2 -13.74 1.39 12.29
C GLU A 2 -12.33 1.50 11.67
N ILE A 3 -12.05 0.74 10.59
CA ILE A 3 -10.71 0.68 9.95
C ILE A 3 -10.28 2.06 9.49
N TYR A 4 -11.22 2.84 8.95
CA TYR A 4 -10.96 4.18 8.48
C TYR A 4 -10.52 5.12 9.62
N GLU A 5 -10.99 4.91 10.85
CA GLU A 5 -10.71 5.78 12.00
C GLU A 5 -9.26 5.59 12.46
N ILE A 6 -8.81 4.34 12.53
CA ILE A 6 -7.41 4.03 12.86
C ILE A 6 -6.48 4.44 11.72
N ALA A 7 -6.93 4.30 10.48
CA ALA A 7 -6.18 4.76 9.32
C ALA A 7 -5.87 6.27 9.38
N GLN A 8 -6.71 7.11 10.02
CA GLN A 8 -6.42 8.53 10.20
C GLN A 8 -5.10 8.76 10.94
N PHE A 9 -4.78 7.99 11.99
CA PHE A 9 -3.49 8.11 12.68
C PHE A 9 -2.30 7.92 11.72
N PHE A 10 -2.39 6.91 10.85
CA PHE A 10 -1.33 6.56 9.91
C PHE A 10 -1.28 7.49 8.70
N ILE A 11 -2.43 7.94 8.20
CA ILE A 11 -2.54 8.98 7.17
C ILE A 11 -1.91 10.27 7.68
N GLY A 12 -2.22 10.68 8.91
CA GLY A 12 -1.70 11.90 9.51
C GLY A 12 -0.19 11.81 9.77
N SER A 13 0.26 10.74 10.42
CA SER A 13 1.69 10.49 10.68
C SER A 13 2.50 10.39 9.38
N GLY A 14 1.97 9.65 8.38
CA GLY A 14 2.58 9.52 7.07
C GLY A 14 2.67 10.86 6.34
N SER A 15 1.64 11.70 6.43
CA SER A 15 1.59 13.02 5.80
C SER A 15 2.64 13.96 6.40
N ILE A 16 2.88 13.90 7.71
CA ILE A 16 3.96 14.66 8.37
C ILE A 16 5.34 14.20 7.88
N VAL A 17 5.56 12.89 7.76
CA VAL A 17 6.81 12.34 7.20
C VAL A 17 7.01 12.77 5.75
N ALA A 18 5.95 12.70 4.93
CA ALA A 18 5.96 13.16 3.54
C ALA A 18 6.25 14.65 3.43
N ALA A 19 5.66 15.49 4.29
CA ALA A 19 5.95 16.92 4.39
C ALA A 19 7.43 17.16 4.71
N GLY A 20 8.01 16.38 5.64
CA GLY A 20 9.43 16.40 5.94
C GLY A 20 10.31 16.10 4.73
N ALA A 21 9.94 15.10 3.91
CA ALA A 21 10.65 14.76 2.68
C ALA A 21 10.58 15.90 1.63
N VAL A 22 9.40 16.50 1.44
CA VAL A 22 9.20 17.66 0.53
C VAL A 22 10.01 18.87 1.00
N ALA A 23 9.98 19.18 2.31
CA ALA A 23 10.72 20.29 2.89
C ALA A 23 12.23 20.08 2.79
N ALA A 24 12.73 18.88 3.10
CA ALA A 24 14.14 18.53 3.01
C ALA A 24 14.64 18.63 1.56
N TYR A 25 13.89 18.11 0.59
CA TYR A 25 14.21 18.24 -0.83
C TYR A 25 14.26 19.72 -1.25
N SER A 26 13.22 20.48 -0.92
CA SER A 26 13.10 21.89 -1.28
C SER A 26 14.23 22.74 -0.71
N ARG A 27 14.59 22.54 0.58
CA ARG A 27 15.70 23.26 1.22
C ARG A 27 17.05 22.91 0.61
N ARG A 28 17.32 21.62 0.35
CA ARG A 28 18.58 21.17 -0.27
C ARG A 28 18.74 21.75 -1.67
N ARG A 29 17.69 21.72 -2.48
CA ARG A 29 17.72 22.29 -3.83
C ARG A 29 17.82 23.81 -3.83
N ALA A 30 17.10 24.49 -2.95
CA ALA A 30 17.18 25.94 -2.80
C ALA A 30 18.59 26.41 -2.39
N ALA A 31 19.25 25.68 -1.48
CA ALA A 31 20.62 25.99 -1.05
C ALA A 31 21.65 25.81 -2.17
N GLY A 32 21.43 24.85 -3.08
CA GLY A 32 22.31 24.58 -4.22
C GLY A 32 22.15 25.56 -5.40
N VAL A 33 21.24 26.52 -5.31
CA VAL A 33 20.97 27.50 -6.38
C VAL A 33 21.46 28.89 -5.94
N ALA A 34 22.41 29.45 -6.69
CA ALA A 34 23.00 30.76 -6.39
C ALA A 34 22.05 31.92 -6.71
N ASP A 35 21.26 31.79 -7.78
CA ASP A 35 20.31 32.82 -8.23
C ASP A 35 19.10 32.93 -7.26
N PRO A 36 18.88 34.10 -6.62
CA PRO A 36 17.75 34.34 -5.73
C PRO A 36 16.38 34.15 -6.40
N GLU A 37 16.25 34.40 -7.70
CA GLU A 37 14.98 34.24 -8.42
C GLU A 37 14.63 32.77 -8.63
N LEU A 38 15.61 31.97 -9.04
CA LEU A 38 15.45 30.52 -9.15
C LEU A 38 15.24 29.87 -7.77
N ARG A 39 15.80 30.44 -6.71
CA ARG A 39 15.55 30.00 -5.33
C ARG A 39 14.09 30.22 -4.89
N LYS A 40 13.43 31.28 -5.38
CA LYS A 40 12.01 31.55 -5.08
C LYS A 40 11.08 30.45 -5.61
N ALA A 41 11.49 29.72 -6.65
CA ALA A 41 10.70 28.63 -7.24
C ALA A 41 10.46 27.44 -6.28
N PHE A 42 11.22 27.31 -5.18
CA PHE A 42 11.01 26.27 -4.17
C PHE A 42 10.05 26.66 -3.04
N ARG A 43 9.71 27.95 -2.92
CA ARG A 43 8.79 28.45 -1.87
C ARG A 43 7.40 27.79 -1.93
N PRO A 44 6.78 27.56 -3.11
CA PRO A 44 5.48 26.88 -3.18
C PRO A 44 5.53 25.47 -2.60
N LEU A 45 6.63 24.73 -2.81
CA LEU A 45 6.79 23.38 -2.25
C LEU A 45 6.98 23.38 -0.73
N ILE A 46 7.62 24.42 -0.18
CA ILE A 46 7.73 24.59 1.27
C ILE A 46 6.36 24.88 1.89
N LEU A 47 5.59 25.80 1.29
CA LEU A 47 4.22 26.08 1.74
C LEU A 47 3.29 24.86 1.58
N PHE A 48 3.47 24.07 0.52
CA PHE A 48 2.78 22.79 0.36
C PHE A 48 3.13 21.82 1.49
N ALA A 49 4.40 21.73 1.90
CA ALA A 49 4.79 20.90 3.04
C ALA A 49 4.16 21.38 4.35
N VAL A 50 3.98 22.70 4.54
CA VAL A 50 3.23 23.25 5.67
C VAL A 50 1.76 22.84 5.61
N ALA A 51 1.10 23.02 4.47
CA ALA A 51 -0.28 22.55 4.23
C ALA A 51 -0.45 21.06 4.58
N LEU A 52 0.44 20.20 4.08
CA LEU A 52 0.41 18.76 4.37
C LEU A 52 0.67 18.42 5.85
N THR A 53 1.42 19.27 6.56
CA THR A 53 1.61 19.14 8.01
C THR A 53 0.33 19.52 8.77
N VAL A 54 -0.35 20.59 8.35
CA VAL A 54 -1.65 21.03 8.91
C VAL A 54 -2.68 19.91 8.75
N PHE A 55 -2.78 19.33 7.55
CA PHE A 55 -3.59 18.13 7.30
C PHE A 55 -3.23 16.97 8.23
N GLY A 56 -1.93 16.67 8.33
CA GLY A 56 -1.46 15.53 9.10
C GLY A 56 -1.78 15.66 10.60
N VAL A 57 -1.63 16.86 11.16
CA VAL A 57 -2.03 17.17 12.53
C VAL A 57 -3.54 17.04 12.69
N GLY A 58 -4.33 17.59 11.77
CA GLY A 58 -5.79 17.45 11.79
C GLY A 58 -6.25 16.00 11.82
N SER A 59 -5.67 15.15 10.97
CA SER A 59 -5.97 13.71 10.90
C SER A 59 -5.61 12.96 12.20
N ILE A 60 -4.47 13.27 12.82
CA ILE A 60 -4.10 12.71 14.14
C ILE A 60 -5.06 13.19 15.23
N VAL A 61 -5.44 14.46 15.23
CA VAL A 61 -6.40 15.02 16.19
C VAL A 61 -7.75 14.31 16.09
N THR A 62 -8.26 14.11 14.87
CA THR A 62 -9.51 13.35 14.65
C THR A 62 -9.42 11.93 15.16
N PHE A 63 -8.29 11.25 14.93
CA PHE A 63 -8.07 9.93 15.50
C PHE A 63 -8.15 9.96 17.05
N LEU A 64 -7.56 10.97 17.70
CA LEU A 64 -7.62 11.11 19.16
C LEU A 64 -9.03 11.40 19.68
N GLU A 65 -9.81 12.24 18.99
CA GLU A 65 -11.22 12.49 19.31
C GLU A 65 -12.04 11.20 19.23
N LEU A 66 -11.89 10.45 18.13
CA LEU A 66 -12.58 9.17 17.93
C LEU A 66 -12.13 8.09 18.92
N TRP A 67 -10.84 8.06 19.27
CA TRP A 67 -10.32 7.11 20.26
C TRP A 67 -10.78 7.41 21.67
N THR A 68 -10.72 8.66 22.10
CA THR A 68 -11.24 9.04 23.42
C THR A 68 -12.76 8.96 23.49
N ASN A 69 -13.44 8.89 22.33
CA ASN A 69 -14.89 8.99 22.20
C ASN A 69 -15.43 10.28 22.85
N VAL A 70 -14.63 11.35 22.78
CA VAL A 70 -14.97 12.69 23.28
C VAL A 70 -14.87 13.67 22.11
N PRO A 71 -15.98 14.25 21.64
CA PRO A 71 -15.91 15.33 20.66
C PRO A 71 -15.34 16.57 21.34
N TRP A 72 -14.21 17.11 20.86
CA TRP A 72 -13.59 18.26 21.53
C TRP A 72 -14.33 19.57 21.22
N PHE A 73 -15.06 19.63 20.11
CA PHE A 73 -15.90 20.79 19.80
C PHE A 73 -17.07 20.46 18.88
N ALA A 74 -18.30 20.74 19.30
CA ALA A 74 -19.57 20.60 18.55
C ALA A 74 -19.86 19.19 17.98
N ASP A 75 -18.95 18.59 17.21
CA ASP A 75 -19.03 17.27 16.59
C ASP A 75 -17.61 16.64 16.46
N PHE A 76 -17.51 15.32 16.33
CA PHE A 76 -16.26 14.54 16.24
C PHE A 76 -15.35 14.88 15.06
N TYR A 77 -15.88 15.61 14.09
CA TYR A 77 -15.15 15.97 12.86
C TYR A 77 -14.99 17.48 12.70
N TYR A 78 -15.51 18.29 13.63
CA TYR A 78 -15.45 19.74 13.51
C TYR A 78 -14.00 20.24 13.46
N VAL A 79 -13.15 19.74 14.37
CA VAL A 79 -11.74 20.14 14.44
C VAL A 79 -11.00 19.72 13.17
N TYR A 80 -11.31 18.52 12.63
CA TYR A 80 -10.78 18.06 11.35
C TYR A 80 -11.05 19.05 10.21
N TYR A 81 -12.30 19.49 10.07
CA TYR A 81 -12.68 20.44 9.02
C TYR A 81 -11.97 21.78 9.17
N MET A 82 -11.75 22.27 10.39
CA MET A 82 -10.96 23.49 10.63
C MET A 82 -9.52 23.34 10.11
N PHE A 83 -8.89 22.18 10.32
CA PHE A 83 -7.56 21.90 9.78
C PHE A 83 -7.56 21.81 8.25
N ILE A 84 -8.56 21.17 7.64
CA ILE A 84 -8.68 21.11 6.17
C ILE A 84 -8.85 22.51 5.58
N ILE A 85 -9.70 23.35 6.17
CA ILE A 85 -9.91 24.71 5.67
C ILE A 85 -8.61 25.52 5.79
N ALA A 86 -7.90 25.41 6.91
CA ALA A 86 -6.59 26.04 7.06
C ALA A 86 -5.59 25.54 6.00
N GLU A 87 -5.59 24.24 5.71
CA GLU A 87 -4.80 23.66 4.63
C GLU A 87 -5.22 24.23 3.26
N THR A 88 -6.50 24.24 2.90
CA THR A 88 -6.96 24.67 1.58
C THR A 88 -6.72 26.15 1.33
N LEU A 89 -6.80 26.98 2.38
CA LEU A 89 -6.35 28.37 2.33
C LEU A 89 -4.85 28.47 2.04
N ILE A 90 -3.99 27.65 2.67
CA ILE A 90 -2.55 27.60 2.34
C ILE A 90 -2.33 27.10 0.90
N LEU A 91 -3.05 26.08 0.45
CA LEU A 91 -2.96 25.55 -0.91
C LEU A 91 -3.41 26.56 -1.96
N SER A 92 -4.37 27.44 -1.65
CA SER A 92 -4.73 28.56 -2.53
C SER A 92 -3.55 29.52 -2.75
N VAL A 93 -2.79 29.81 -1.70
CA VAL A 93 -1.56 30.62 -1.80
C VAL A 93 -0.52 29.88 -2.64
N VAL A 94 -0.33 28.58 -2.42
CA VAL A 94 0.57 27.74 -3.22
C VAL A 94 0.19 27.79 -4.71
N ALA A 95 -1.09 27.62 -5.03
CA ALA A 95 -1.61 27.66 -6.40
C ALA A 95 -1.33 29.03 -7.06
N SER A 96 -1.49 30.14 -6.33
CA SER A 96 -1.16 31.48 -6.84
C SER A 96 0.30 31.64 -7.24
N MET A 97 1.21 31.08 -6.44
CA MET A 97 2.64 31.17 -6.69
C MET A 97 3.06 30.30 -7.88
N ILE A 98 2.39 29.17 -8.09
CA ILE A 98 2.64 28.26 -9.21
C ILE A 98 2.10 28.83 -10.52
N MET A 99 0.83 29.25 -10.53
CA MET A 99 0.14 29.67 -11.76
C MET A 99 0.55 31.06 -12.24
N LYS A 100 1.10 31.91 -11.35
CA LYS A 100 1.42 33.33 -11.63
C LYS A 100 0.20 34.14 -12.12
N GLN A 101 -1.01 33.65 -11.83
CA GLN A 101 -2.28 34.28 -12.13
C GLN A 101 -3.12 34.29 -10.85
N TYR A 102 -3.89 35.36 -10.65
CA TYR A 102 -4.63 35.56 -9.39
C TYR A 102 -6.07 35.07 -9.44
N SER A 103 -6.69 34.94 -10.61
CA SER A 103 -8.12 34.62 -10.75
C SER A 103 -8.52 33.28 -10.11
N PHE A 104 -7.84 32.19 -10.50
CA PHE A 104 -8.13 30.86 -9.96
C PHE A 104 -7.84 30.72 -8.45
N PRO A 105 -6.68 31.16 -7.93
CA PRO A 105 -6.42 31.16 -6.49
C PRO A 105 -7.36 32.02 -5.66
N ILE A 106 -7.79 33.19 -6.18
CA ILE A 106 -8.77 34.04 -5.48
C ILE A 106 -10.09 33.29 -5.34
N VAL A 107 -10.56 32.62 -6.40
CA VAL A 107 -11.78 31.81 -6.34
C VAL A 107 -11.63 30.70 -5.30
N MET A 108 -10.50 29.98 -5.30
CA MET A 108 -10.23 28.96 -4.29
C MET A 108 -10.24 29.52 -2.86
N PHE A 109 -9.61 30.67 -2.65
CA PHE A 109 -9.57 31.34 -1.36
C PHE A 109 -10.96 31.75 -0.87
N LEU A 110 -11.77 32.34 -1.76
CA LEU A 110 -13.17 32.71 -1.45
C LEU A 110 -14.02 31.48 -1.13
N MET A 111 -13.87 30.39 -1.89
CA MET A 111 -14.54 29.12 -1.61
C MET A 111 -14.13 28.54 -0.24
N GLY A 112 -12.84 28.60 0.12
CA GLY A 112 -12.37 28.20 1.45
C GLY A 112 -12.98 29.04 2.57
N LEU A 113 -13.12 30.36 2.37
CA LEU A 113 -13.82 31.24 3.32
C LEU A 113 -15.32 30.91 3.44
N VAL A 114 -15.99 30.61 2.32
CA VAL A 114 -17.40 30.18 2.32
C VAL A 114 -17.55 28.87 3.09
N SER A 115 -16.66 27.90 2.84
CA SER A 115 -16.62 26.62 3.58
C SER A 115 -16.45 26.86 5.08
N GLY A 116 -15.50 27.72 5.48
CA GLY A 116 -15.30 28.10 6.88
C GLY A 116 -16.49 28.80 7.51
N TYR A 117 -17.14 29.71 6.78
CA TYR A 117 -18.37 30.34 7.27
C TYR A 117 -19.47 29.30 7.52
N LEU A 118 -19.71 28.39 6.58
CA LEU A 118 -20.72 27.33 6.72
C LEU A 118 -20.40 26.41 7.89
N LEU A 119 -19.13 26.02 8.07
CA LEU A 119 -18.70 25.18 9.18
C LEU A 119 -18.95 25.85 10.53
N VAL A 120 -18.58 27.13 10.66
CA VAL A 120 -18.81 27.90 11.90
C VAL A 120 -20.30 28.01 12.20
N GLN A 121 -21.14 28.27 11.18
CA GLN A 121 -22.60 28.28 11.35
C GLN A 121 -23.13 26.91 11.79
N ALA A 122 -22.62 25.82 11.20
CA ALA A 122 -22.98 24.46 11.60
C ALA A 122 -22.64 24.21 13.08
N GLY A 123 -21.43 24.58 13.51
CA GLY A 123 -20.99 24.46 14.90
C GLY A 123 -21.90 25.19 15.89
N PHE A 124 -22.25 26.46 15.60
CA PHE A 124 -23.18 27.22 16.44
C PHE A 124 -24.57 26.56 16.53
N LEU A 125 -25.09 26.04 15.41
CA LEU A 125 -26.37 25.34 15.38
C LEU A 125 -26.33 24.05 16.20
N VAL A 126 -25.24 23.27 16.15
CA VAL A 126 -25.08 22.05 16.97
C VAL A 126 -25.00 22.40 18.45
N ILE A 127 -24.20 23.41 18.84
CA ILE A 127 -24.10 23.83 20.24
C ILE A 127 -25.46 24.30 20.77
N ARG A 128 -26.22 25.04 19.97
CA ARG A 128 -27.50 25.64 20.39
C ARG A 128 -28.66 24.64 20.39
N TYR A 129 -28.76 23.79 19.38
CA TYR A 129 -29.94 22.94 19.15
C TYR A 129 -29.68 21.45 19.37
N ARG A 130 -28.43 21.03 19.59
CA ARG A 130 -27.95 19.64 19.76
C ARG A 130 -28.15 18.72 18.55
N VAL A 131 -29.29 18.79 17.87
CA VAL A 131 -29.59 18.07 16.62
C VAL A 131 -30.32 19.02 15.67
N SER A 132 -29.74 19.25 14.48
CA SER A 132 -30.32 20.13 13.47
C SER A 132 -30.00 19.61 12.07
N SER A 133 -31.04 19.36 11.27
CA SER A 133 -30.90 19.01 9.84
C SER A 133 -30.20 20.12 9.05
N THR A 134 -30.39 21.39 9.44
CA THR A 134 -29.69 22.54 8.88
C THR A 134 -28.19 22.50 9.17
N ALA A 135 -27.78 22.10 10.39
CA ALA A 135 -26.37 21.95 10.72
C ALA A 135 -25.70 20.84 9.89
N GLN A 136 -26.37 19.69 9.77
CA GLN A 136 -25.90 18.58 8.91
C GLN A 136 -25.77 19.00 7.45
N PHE A 137 -26.73 19.77 6.92
CA PHE A 137 -26.65 20.33 5.58
C PHE A 137 -25.41 21.24 5.41
N TYR A 138 -25.12 22.11 6.38
CA TYR A 138 -23.93 22.97 6.33
C TYR A 138 -22.62 22.20 6.39
N PHE A 139 -22.51 21.15 7.22
CA PHE A 139 -21.34 20.25 7.22
C PHE A 139 -21.16 19.54 5.88
N ALA A 140 -22.25 18.99 5.32
CA ALA A 140 -22.20 18.29 4.03
C ALA A 140 -21.82 19.24 2.88
N PHE A 141 -22.39 20.45 2.87
CA PHE A 141 -22.08 21.44 1.84
C PHE A 141 -20.63 21.92 1.94
N SER A 142 -20.13 22.21 3.15
CA SER A 142 -18.71 22.53 3.37
C SER A 142 -17.80 21.42 2.86
N SER A 143 -18.12 20.16 3.14
CA SER A 143 -17.36 19.00 2.63
C SER A 143 -17.33 18.90 1.10
N ILE A 144 -18.43 19.23 0.42
CA ILE A 144 -18.49 19.28 -1.05
C ILE A 144 -17.60 20.40 -1.58
N VAL A 145 -17.60 21.57 -0.91
CA VAL A 145 -16.70 22.68 -1.27
C VAL A 145 -15.24 22.27 -1.12
N GLU A 146 -14.85 21.61 -0.01
CA GLU A 146 -13.49 21.10 0.17
C GLU A 146 -13.11 20.04 -0.86
N LEU A 147 -14.03 19.14 -1.22
CA LEU A 147 -13.82 18.15 -2.27
C LEU A 147 -13.50 18.81 -3.61
N ILE A 148 -14.25 19.87 -3.98
CA ILE A 148 -14.01 20.63 -5.20
C ILE A 148 -12.65 21.34 -5.14
N LEU A 149 -12.29 21.95 -4.00
CA LEU A 149 -11.01 22.63 -3.81
C LEU A 149 -9.82 21.69 -3.94
N LEU A 150 -9.82 20.59 -3.17
CA LEU A 150 -8.78 19.57 -3.22
C LEU A 150 -8.70 18.92 -4.61
N GLY A 151 -9.86 18.66 -5.25
CA GLY A 151 -9.92 18.14 -6.61
C GLY A 151 -9.31 19.11 -7.63
N SER A 152 -9.54 20.41 -7.46
CA SER A 152 -8.95 21.45 -8.31
C SER A 152 -7.42 21.53 -8.15
N VAL A 153 -6.89 21.37 -6.93
CA VAL A 153 -5.44 21.27 -6.69
C VAL A 153 -4.87 19.98 -7.27
N ALA A 154 -5.59 18.86 -7.16
CA ALA A 154 -5.20 17.60 -7.78
C ALA A 154 -5.05 17.77 -9.30
N LEU A 155 -6.03 18.39 -9.95
CA LEU A 155 -6.00 18.67 -11.39
C LEU A 155 -4.84 19.57 -11.79
N LEU A 156 -4.53 20.61 -10.99
CA LEU A 156 -3.35 21.45 -11.21
C LEU A 156 -2.06 20.62 -11.20
N PHE A 157 -1.88 19.73 -10.23
CA PHE A 157 -0.68 18.88 -10.16
C PHE A 157 -0.67 17.80 -11.26
N VAL A 158 -1.82 17.28 -11.69
CA VAL A 158 -1.92 16.39 -12.85
C VAL A 158 -1.51 17.12 -14.13
N TYR A 159 -1.96 18.36 -14.31
CA TYR A 159 -1.55 19.20 -15.44
C TYR A 159 -0.03 19.42 -15.44
N ILE A 160 0.57 19.78 -14.30
CA ILE A 160 2.03 19.89 -14.17
C ILE A 160 2.72 18.55 -14.44
N ALA A 161 2.14 17.43 -14.00
CA ALA A 161 2.69 16.10 -14.24
C ALA A 161 2.62 15.70 -15.73
N TYR A 162 1.59 16.14 -16.46
CA TYR A 162 1.47 15.94 -17.90
C TYR A 162 2.64 16.60 -18.65
N ASP A 163 2.99 17.83 -18.28
CA ASP A 163 4.09 18.58 -18.90
C ASP A 163 5.46 18.06 -18.46
N THR A 164 5.65 17.85 -17.15
CA THR A 164 6.98 17.53 -16.59
C THR A 164 7.32 16.04 -16.63
N ARG A 165 6.32 15.16 -16.73
CA ARG A 165 6.44 13.70 -16.64
C ARG A 165 7.16 13.21 -15.37
N ARG A 166 7.17 14.01 -14.30
CA ARG A 166 7.85 13.70 -13.03
C ARG A 166 6.96 12.96 -12.03
N SER A 167 7.56 12.03 -11.29
CA SER A 167 6.89 11.29 -10.21
C SER A 167 6.48 12.21 -9.05
N THR A 168 7.20 13.31 -8.82
CA THR A 168 6.90 14.28 -7.76
C THR A 168 5.54 14.92 -7.97
N SER A 169 5.26 15.49 -9.15
CA SER A 169 3.97 16.14 -9.42
C SER A 169 2.79 15.17 -9.37
N ILE A 170 2.92 13.96 -9.92
CA ILE A 170 1.84 12.96 -9.81
C ILE A 170 1.62 12.50 -8.36
N SER A 171 2.68 12.41 -7.54
CA SER A 171 2.55 12.07 -6.12
C SER A 171 1.81 13.15 -5.33
N LEU A 172 2.04 14.43 -5.65
CA LEU A 172 1.31 15.54 -5.03
C LEU A 172 -0.16 15.53 -5.42
N ALA A 173 -0.48 15.27 -6.69
CA ALA A 173 -1.86 15.08 -7.15
C ALA A 173 -2.54 13.92 -6.42
N TYR A 174 -1.86 12.78 -6.28
CA TYR A 174 -2.37 11.63 -5.56
C TYR A 174 -2.56 11.93 -4.06
N GLY A 175 -1.68 12.74 -3.46
CA GLY A 175 -1.85 13.25 -2.10
C GLY A 175 -3.18 13.96 -1.89
N MET A 176 -3.61 14.79 -2.84
CA MET A 176 -4.91 15.47 -2.77
C MET A 176 -6.07 14.46 -2.88
N ILE A 177 -5.93 13.41 -3.69
CA ILE A 177 -6.91 12.32 -3.77
C ILE A 177 -7.02 11.59 -2.42
N THR A 178 -5.89 11.30 -1.76
CA THR A 178 -5.87 10.74 -0.40
C THR A 178 -6.67 11.62 0.57
N GLN A 179 -6.46 12.93 0.54
CA GLN A 179 -7.15 13.86 1.43
C GLN A 179 -8.66 13.90 1.17
N ILE A 180 -9.06 13.87 -0.12
CA ILE A 180 -10.48 13.76 -0.49
C ILE A 180 -11.08 12.50 0.11
N VAL A 181 -10.43 11.34 -0.05
CA VAL A 181 -10.91 10.07 0.49
C VAL A 181 -11.00 10.07 2.02
N ALA A 182 -10.16 10.85 2.69
CA ALA A 182 -10.16 11.01 4.14
C ALA A 182 -11.23 11.97 4.68
N LEU A 183 -12.01 12.64 3.82
CA LEU A 183 -13.08 13.56 4.23
C LEU A 183 -14.21 12.80 4.97
N PRO A 184 -14.72 13.33 6.11
CA PRO A 184 -15.73 12.65 6.92
C PRO A 184 -17.06 12.43 6.19
N LEU A 185 -17.41 13.27 5.23
CA LEU A 185 -18.55 13.04 4.34
C LEU A 185 -18.42 11.70 3.61
N LEU A 186 -17.23 11.33 3.15
CA LEU A 186 -17.01 10.04 2.53
C LEU A 186 -17.03 8.90 3.55
N ASN A 187 -16.72 9.12 4.83
CA ASN A 187 -16.92 8.09 5.86
C ASN A 187 -18.41 7.76 6.05
N GLN A 188 -19.29 8.76 5.98
CA GLN A 188 -20.75 8.57 6.04
C GLN A 188 -21.30 7.85 4.80
N VAL A 189 -20.69 8.05 3.63
CA VAL A 189 -21.07 7.33 2.40
C VAL A 189 -20.40 5.95 2.33
N GLN A 190 -19.21 5.77 2.91
CA GLN A 190 -18.47 4.51 2.99
C GLN A 190 -19.19 3.45 3.82
N SER A 191 -19.93 3.85 4.86
CA SER A 191 -20.79 2.92 5.61
C SER A 191 -22.00 2.42 4.79
N MET A 192 -22.34 3.10 3.69
CA MET A 192 -23.38 2.65 2.75
C MET A 192 -22.85 1.70 1.67
N PHE A 193 -21.52 1.63 1.48
CA PHE A 193 -20.90 0.77 0.48
C PHE A 193 -20.57 -0.62 1.02
N HIS A 194 -20.56 -1.61 0.14
CA HIS A 194 -20.11 -2.96 0.46
C HIS A 194 -18.67 -2.93 1.01
N PHE A 195 -18.39 -3.73 2.05
CA PHE A 195 -17.12 -3.76 2.78
C PHE A 195 -15.86 -3.64 1.90
N TRP A 196 -15.79 -4.39 0.79
CA TRP A 196 -14.68 -4.38 -0.17
C TRP A 196 -14.40 -3.01 -0.81
N LEU A 197 -15.43 -2.21 -1.07
CA LEU A 197 -15.27 -0.89 -1.67
C LEU A 197 -14.68 0.10 -0.65
N SER A 198 -15.21 0.10 0.57
CA SER A 198 -14.71 0.92 1.68
C SER A 198 -13.28 0.55 2.07
N PHE A 199 -12.97 -0.76 2.09
CA PHE A 199 -11.61 -1.27 2.27
C PHE A 199 -10.65 -0.74 1.19
N SER A 200 -11.09 -0.73 -0.08
CA SER A 200 -10.28 -0.24 -1.19
C SER A 200 -10.00 1.27 -1.09
N PHE A 201 -10.96 2.07 -0.62
CA PHE A 201 -10.75 3.50 -0.39
C PHE A 201 -9.71 3.76 0.70
N VAL A 202 -9.75 3.01 1.81
CA VAL A 202 -8.73 3.13 2.86
C VAL A 202 -7.34 2.78 2.33
N VAL A 203 -7.22 1.72 1.52
CA VAL A 203 -5.94 1.34 0.87
C VAL A 203 -5.42 2.51 0.01
N ILE A 204 -6.27 3.07 -0.85
CA ILE A 204 -5.93 4.20 -1.73
C ILE A 204 -5.48 5.41 -0.91
N ALA A 205 -6.20 5.75 0.16
CA ALA A 205 -5.85 6.86 1.02
C ALA A 205 -4.45 6.66 1.63
N LEU A 206 -4.16 5.47 2.17
CA LEU A 206 -2.89 5.17 2.81
C LEU A 206 -1.69 5.21 1.86
N MET A 207 -1.88 4.99 0.56
CA MET A 207 -0.77 5.02 -0.41
C MET A 207 -0.18 6.43 -0.58
N GLY A 208 -0.98 7.49 -0.48
CA GLY A 208 -0.58 8.85 -0.86
C GLY A 208 0.65 9.40 -0.13
N PRO A 209 0.71 9.38 1.21
CA PRO A 209 1.86 9.91 1.92
C PRO A 209 3.16 9.17 1.59
N ALA A 210 3.10 7.84 1.45
CA ALA A 210 4.24 7.04 1.04
C ALA A 210 4.71 7.39 -0.38
N MET A 211 3.78 7.53 -1.34
CA MET A 211 4.09 7.95 -2.70
C MET A 211 4.79 9.32 -2.73
N ILE A 212 4.31 10.30 -1.95
CA ILE A 212 4.96 11.62 -1.86
C ILE A 212 6.38 11.47 -1.30
N ALA A 213 6.54 10.79 -0.16
CA ALA A 213 7.85 10.61 0.45
C ALA A 213 8.86 9.95 -0.52
N PHE A 214 8.47 8.87 -1.20
CA PHE A 214 9.33 8.18 -2.16
C PHE A 214 9.65 9.03 -3.39
N ALA A 215 8.67 9.73 -3.96
CA ALA A 215 8.90 10.58 -5.13
C ALA A 215 9.90 11.71 -4.84
N PHE A 216 9.86 12.31 -3.65
CA PHE A 216 10.79 13.36 -3.25
C PHE A 216 12.16 12.84 -2.79
N LEU A 217 12.27 11.57 -2.38
CA LEU A 217 13.55 10.90 -2.19
C LEU A 217 14.22 10.54 -3.53
N ARG A 218 13.44 10.31 -4.60
CA ARG A 218 13.91 10.01 -5.97
C ARG A 218 13.29 10.95 -7.01
N PRO A 219 13.61 12.26 -6.96
CA PRO A 219 12.94 13.30 -7.74
C PRO A 219 13.20 13.21 -9.24
N THR A 220 14.23 12.46 -9.66
CA THR A 220 14.56 12.24 -11.08
C THR A 220 13.71 11.14 -11.72
N GLN A 221 12.95 10.37 -10.93
CA GLN A 221 12.11 9.30 -11.44
C GLN A 221 10.95 9.87 -12.27
N ASN A 222 10.78 9.34 -13.48
CA ASN A 222 9.61 9.66 -14.30
C ASN A 222 8.37 8.95 -13.74
N VAL A 223 7.17 9.39 -14.15
CA VAL A 223 5.92 8.69 -13.79
C VAL A 223 6.06 7.19 -14.09
N SER A 224 5.83 6.37 -13.07
CA SER A 224 6.09 4.93 -13.07
C SER A 224 5.14 4.22 -12.10
N LEU A 225 4.66 3.03 -12.46
CA LEU A 225 3.83 2.20 -11.58
C LEU A 225 4.61 1.72 -10.35
N GLU A 226 5.94 1.83 -10.33
CA GLU A 226 6.76 1.58 -9.13
C GLU A 226 6.26 2.39 -7.93
N LEU A 227 5.80 3.62 -8.18
CA LEU A 227 5.34 4.52 -7.13
C LEU A 227 4.11 3.94 -6.42
N LEU A 228 3.17 3.36 -7.19
CA LEU A 228 2.00 2.68 -6.63
C LEU A 228 2.41 1.45 -5.84
N GLY A 229 3.38 0.67 -6.34
CA GLY A 229 3.87 -0.50 -5.62
C GLY A 229 4.52 -0.14 -4.27
N TYR A 230 5.31 0.94 -4.21
CA TYR A 230 5.85 1.46 -2.94
C TYR A 230 4.74 2.02 -2.02
N GLY A 231 3.70 2.63 -2.57
CA GLY A 231 2.52 3.03 -1.81
C GLY A 231 1.82 1.84 -1.17
N MET A 232 1.60 0.76 -1.93
CA MET A 232 1.03 -0.50 -1.43
C MET A 232 1.88 -1.14 -0.35
N SER A 233 3.20 -1.05 -0.44
CA SER A 233 4.12 -1.52 0.62
C SER A 233 3.92 -0.82 1.95
N PHE A 234 3.41 0.41 1.97
CA PHE A 234 3.07 1.13 3.20
C PHE A 234 1.62 0.87 3.65
N ALA A 235 0.66 0.88 2.72
CA ALA A 235 -0.75 0.67 3.03
C ALA A 235 -1.01 -0.72 3.66
N SER A 236 -0.34 -1.76 3.17
CA SER A 236 -0.61 -3.15 3.59
C SER A 236 -0.30 -3.40 5.09
N PRO A 237 0.87 -3.01 5.64
CA PRO A 237 1.11 -3.07 7.08
C PRO A 237 0.10 -2.29 7.92
N VAL A 238 -0.28 -1.10 7.48
CA VAL A 238 -1.22 -0.25 8.21
C VAL A 238 -2.58 -0.92 8.33
N LEU A 239 -3.06 -1.58 7.27
CA LEU A 239 -4.31 -2.32 7.28
C LEU A 239 -4.28 -3.50 8.27
N ILE A 240 -3.15 -4.21 8.34
CA ILE A 240 -2.97 -5.31 9.30
C ILE A 240 -3.01 -4.78 10.73
N PHE A 241 -2.25 -3.71 11.03
CA PHE A 241 -2.26 -3.13 12.37
C PHE A 241 -3.62 -2.56 12.75
N SER A 242 -4.26 -1.83 11.84
CA SER A 242 -5.62 -1.31 12.05
C SER A 242 -6.62 -2.45 12.31
N GLY A 243 -6.46 -3.57 11.61
CA GLY A 243 -7.31 -4.74 11.78
C GLY A 243 -7.20 -5.42 13.15
N ILE A 244 -6.01 -5.42 13.76
CA ILE A 244 -5.80 -5.99 15.10
C ILE A 244 -6.58 -5.20 16.15
N PHE A 245 -6.60 -3.87 16.03
CA PHE A 245 -7.29 -3.00 16.98
C PHE A 245 -8.82 -3.13 16.91
N ILE A 246 -9.37 -3.44 15.73
CA ILE A 246 -10.83 -3.45 15.50
C ILE A 246 -11.47 -4.78 15.81
N THR A 247 -10.77 -5.88 15.51
CA THR A 247 -11.28 -7.22 15.78
C THR A 247 -11.35 -7.52 17.28
N GLY A 248 -10.87 -6.62 18.14
CA GLY A 248 -10.83 -6.80 19.59
C GLY A 248 -9.92 -7.97 19.99
N THR A 249 -9.10 -8.46 19.06
CA THR A 249 -8.11 -9.50 19.33
C THR A 249 -7.16 -8.91 20.36
N PRO A 250 -7.10 -9.43 21.61
CA PRO A 250 -6.29 -8.82 22.65
C PRO A 250 -4.86 -8.72 22.12
N PRO A 251 -4.26 -7.50 22.10
CA PRO A 251 -2.94 -7.27 21.57
C PRO A 251 -1.91 -7.90 22.50
N THR A 252 -1.87 -9.23 22.50
CA THR A 252 -0.83 -10.00 23.14
C THR A 252 0.48 -9.73 22.39
N PRO A 253 1.62 -9.72 23.09
CA PRO A 253 2.92 -9.52 22.45
C PRO A 253 3.14 -10.45 21.24
N ASP A 254 2.63 -11.68 21.30
CA ASP A 254 2.75 -12.67 20.24
C ASP A 254 2.03 -12.27 18.96
N ILE A 255 0.80 -11.76 19.06
CA ILE A 255 0.01 -11.33 17.89
C ILE A 255 0.65 -10.10 17.25
N ILE A 256 1.12 -9.15 18.05
CA ILE A 256 1.84 -7.97 17.56
C ILE A 256 3.14 -8.40 16.85
N LEU A 257 3.89 -9.34 17.43
CA LEU A 257 5.13 -9.84 16.85
C LEU A 257 4.87 -10.56 15.53
N ILE A 258 3.88 -11.46 15.50
CA ILE A 258 3.55 -12.22 14.29
C ILE A 258 3.07 -11.28 13.18
N ALA A 259 2.17 -10.35 13.52
CA ALA A 259 1.65 -9.39 12.56
C ALA A 259 2.72 -8.40 12.08
N GLY A 260 3.58 -7.91 12.97
CA GLY A 260 4.65 -6.98 12.62
C GLY A 260 5.69 -7.60 11.69
N ILE A 261 6.15 -8.82 12.01
CA ILE A 261 7.11 -9.53 11.17
C ILE A 261 6.44 -9.99 9.86
N GLY A 262 5.20 -10.49 9.90
CA GLY A 262 4.45 -10.86 8.69
C GLY A 262 4.23 -9.66 7.76
N ALA A 263 3.90 -8.49 8.32
CA ALA A 263 3.77 -7.24 7.57
C ALA A 263 5.09 -6.84 6.90
N LEU A 264 6.25 -7.02 7.56
CA LEU A 264 7.56 -6.85 6.91
C LEU A 264 7.71 -7.77 5.70
N GLY A 265 7.22 -9.01 5.77
CA GLY A 265 7.15 -9.92 4.62
C GLY A 265 6.40 -9.30 3.42
N ILE A 266 5.27 -8.66 3.67
CA ILE A 266 4.47 -7.98 2.64
C ILE A 266 5.21 -6.77 2.08
N VAL A 267 5.83 -5.95 2.94
CA VAL A 267 6.66 -4.80 2.52
C VAL A 267 7.78 -5.27 1.60
N MET A 268 8.47 -6.35 1.97
CA MET A 268 9.57 -6.91 1.19
C MET A 268 9.06 -7.49 -0.14
N ALA A 269 7.95 -8.21 -0.16
CA ALA A 269 7.36 -8.76 -1.38
C ALA A 269 6.90 -7.66 -2.36
N SER A 270 6.08 -6.71 -1.89
CA SER A 270 5.58 -5.59 -2.69
C SER A 270 6.69 -4.63 -3.14
N GLY A 271 7.69 -4.39 -2.28
CA GLY A 271 8.89 -3.61 -2.64
C GLY A 271 9.74 -4.32 -3.70
N THR A 272 9.87 -5.65 -3.62
CA THR A 272 10.55 -6.47 -4.64
C THR A 272 9.80 -6.44 -5.97
N ALA A 273 8.48 -6.54 -5.95
CA ALA A 273 7.63 -6.39 -7.14
C ALA A 273 7.86 -5.02 -7.79
N SER A 274 7.81 -3.94 -7.00
CA SER A 274 8.06 -2.56 -7.48
C SER A 274 9.44 -2.42 -8.13
N TYR A 275 10.48 -2.96 -7.49
CA TYR A 275 11.83 -2.97 -8.05
C TYR A 275 11.93 -3.74 -9.38
N LEU A 276 11.28 -4.90 -9.46
CA LEU A 276 11.23 -5.73 -10.66
C LEU A 276 10.47 -5.05 -11.81
N TYR A 277 9.42 -4.28 -11.50
CA TYR A 277 8.75 -3.46 -12.52
C TYR A 277 9.70 -2.43 -13.14
N GLY A 278 10.45 -1.70 -12.31
CA GLY A 278 11.43 -0.72 -12.82
C GLY A 278 12.47 -1.37 -13.73
N ARG A 279 13.04 -2.49 -13.28
CA ARG A 279 13.98 -3.31 -14.06
C ARG A 279 13.36 -3.85 -15.36
N TRP A 280 12.12 -4.34 -15.31
CA TRP A 280 11.42 -4.87 -16.49
C TRP A 280 11.08 -3.77 -17.48
N ARG A 281 10.72 -2.58 -17.01
CA ARG A 281 10.47 -1.42 -17.88
C ARG A 281 11.70 -1.08 -18.72
N GLU A 282 12.89 -1.16 -18.14
CA GLU A 282 14.17 -0.88 -18.82
C GLU A 282 14.61 -2.02 -19.73
N THR A 283 14.55 -3.27 -19.24
CA THR A 283 15.14 -4.43 -19.93
C THR A 283 14.17 -5.15 -20.88
N LYS A 284 12.86 -4.99 -20.66
CA LYS A 284 11.77 -5.72 -21.34
C LYS A 284 11.92 -7.25 -21.33
N GLN A 285 12.71 -7.79 -20.40
CA GLN A 285 12.94 -9.23 -20.29
C GLN A 285 11.74 -9.92 -19.63
N VAL A 286 11.14 -10.87 -20.35
CA VAL A 286 9.96 -11.63 -19.89
C VAL A 286 10.15 -12.24 -18.49
N PRO A 287 11.28 -12.90 -18.14
CA PRO A 287 11.47 -13.48 -16.80
C PRO A 287 11.38 -12.43 -15.68
N THR A 288 11.89 -11.22 -15.91
CA THR A 288 11.81 -10.11 -14.95
C THR A 288 10.36 -9.65 -14.75
N GLY A 289 9.58 -9.60 -15.83
CA GLY A 289 8.14 -9.29 -15.77
C GLY A 289 7.33 -10.39 -15.07
N LEU A 290 7.66 -11.66 -15.29
CA LEU A 290 7.02 -12.77 -14.58
C LEU A 290 7.37 -12.77 -13.08
N LEU A 291 8.62 -12.48 -12.72
CA LEU A 291 8.99 -12.31 -11.30
C LEU A 291 8.21 -11.17 -10.65
N LEU A 292 8.00 -10.04 -11.35
CA LEU A 292 7.15 -8.96 -10.85
C LEU A 292 5.77 -9.50 -10.45
N VAL A 293 5.13 -10.27 -11.34
CA VAL A 293 3.80 -10.86 -11.08
C VAL A 293 3.87 -11.81 -9.89
N VAL A 294 4.87 -12.69 -9.82
CA VAL A 294 5.09 -13.59 -8.68
C VAL A 294 5.09 -12.84 -7.35
N PHE A 295 5.90 -11.78 -7.22
CA PHE A 295 6.01 -11.05 -5.96
C PHE A 295 4.78 -10.22 -5.62
N ALA A 296 4.09 -9.67 -6.64
CA ALA A 296 2.82 -8.99 -6.44
C ALA A 296 1.76 -9.97 -5.92
N THR A 297 1.64 -11.15 -6.54
CA THR A 297 0.70 -12.18 -6.13
C THR A 297 1.03 -12.74 -4.73
N LEU A 298 2.31 -12.98 -4.42
CA LEU A 298 2.72 -13.39 -3.08
C LEU A 298 2.40 -12.35 -2.01
N ALA A 299 2.59 -11.05 -2.32
CA ALA A 299 2.25 -9.97 -1.39
C ALA A 299 0.74 -9.92 -1.11
N VAL A 300 -0.09 -10.00 -2.16
CA VAL A 300 -1.56 -10.02 -2.04
C VAL A 300 -2.03 -11.26 -1.27
N GLY A 301 -1.56 -12.45 -1.64
CA GLY A 301 -1.93 -13.69 -0.96
C GLY A 301 -1.56 -13.68 0.52
N HIS A 302 -0.35 -13.20 0.85
CA HIS A 302 0.09 -13.07 2.24
C HIS A 302 -0.74 -12.05 3.03
N MET A 303 -1.06 -10.90 2.43
CA MET A 303 -1.91 -9.88 3.04
C MET A 303 -3.33 -10.41 3.32
N VAL A 304 -4.00 -10.99 2.32
CA VAL A 304 -5.37 -11.53 2.46
C VAL A 304 -5.42 -12.62 3.52
N GLY A 305 -4.41 -13.49 3.53
CA GLY A 305 -4.24 -14.51 4.57
C GLY A 305 -4.14 -13.92 5.97
N MET A 306 -3.27 -12.94 6.18
CA MET A 306 -3.13 -12.28 7.48
C MET A 306 -4.42 -11.57 7.91
N LEU A 307 -5.11 -10.90 6.99
CA LEU A 307 -6.41 -10.26 7.26
C LEU A 307 -7.47 -11.28 7.66
N GLY A 308 -7.49 -12.46 7.04
CA GLY A 308 -8.34 -13.58 7.45
C GLY A 308 -7.95 -14.16 8.80
N GLY A 309 -6.64 -14.28 9.07
CA GLY A 309 -6.11 -14.79 10.33
C GLY A 309 -6.38 -13.90 11.53
N ILE A 310 -6.51 -12.58 11.32
CA ILE A 310 -6.87 -11.60 12.35
C ILE A 310 -8.41 -11.45 12.47
N GLY A 311 -9.18 -11.96 11.51
CA GLY A 311 -10.65 -11.91 11.53
C GLY A 311 -11.26 -10.66 10.89
N ILE A 312 -10.51 -9.93 10.08
CA ILE A 312 -11.04 -8.80 9.26
C ILE A 312 -11.79 -9.32 8.04
N LEU A 313 -11.34 -10.44 7.49
CA LEU A 313 -11.98 -11.14 6.38
C LEU A 313 -12.49 -12.51 6.85
N PRO A 314 -13.54 -13.06 6.21
CA PRO A 314 -13.97 -14.43 6.47
C PRO A 314 -12.79 -15.40 6.31
N SER A 315 -12.50 -16.18 7.35
CA SER A 315 -11.29 -17.01 7.43
C SER A 315 -11.19 -18.01 6.27
N VAL A 316 -12.30 -18.64 5.89
CA VAL A 316 -12.36 -19.61 4.78
C VAL A 316 -12.01 -18.92 3.45
N GLU A 317 -12.71 -17.84 3.10
CA GLU A 317 -12.47 -17.10 1.84
C GLU A 317 -11.03 -16.60 1.74
N SER A 318 -10.48 -16.08 2.84
CA SER A 318 -9.10 -15.62 2.90
C SER A 318 -8.08 -16.73 2.71
N LEU A 319 -8.29 -17.90 3.33
CA LEU A 319 -7.38 -19.03 3.18
C LEU A 319 -7.40 -19.60 1.76
N TYR A 320 -8.57 -19.70 1.12
CA TYR A 320 -8.66 -20.11 -0.29
C TYR A 320 -8.03 -19.07 -1.22
N THR A 321 -8.29 -17.79 -1.00
CA THR A 321 -7.68 -16.70 -1.81
C THR A 321 -6.17 -16.70 -1.66
N GLU A 322 -5.65 -16.81 -0.44
CA GLU A 322 -4.22 -16.98 -0.19
C GLU A 322 -3.67 -18.19 -0.95
N PHE A 323 -4.32 -19.35 -0.81
CA PHE A 323 -3.87 -20.59 -1.45
C PHE A 323 -3.81 -20.44 -2.97
N VAL A 324 -4.84 -19.87 -3.59
CA VAL A 324 -4.88 -19.61 -5.04
C VAL A 324 -3.74 -18.70 -5.47
N MET A 325 -3.55 -17.57 -4.77
CA MET A 325 -2.51 -16.59 -5.07
C MET A 325 -1.11 -17.19 -4.91
N THR A 326 -0.84 -17.86 -3.78
CA THR A 326 0.44 -18.52 -3.54
C THR A 326 0.71 -19.64 -4.55
N SER A 327 -0.28 -20.46 -4.88
CA SER A 327 -0.14 -21.55 -5.85
C SER A 327 0.15 -21.03 -7.25
N PHE A 328 -0.52 -19.96 -7.67
CA PHE A 328 -0.25 -19.28 -8.92
C PHE A 328 1.18 -18.73 -8.98
N ALA A 329 1.64 -18.08 -7.91
CA ALA A 329 2.99 -17.52 -7.84
C ALA A 329 4.09 -18.60 -7.87
N LEU A 330 3.92 -19.70 -7.13
CA LEU A 330 4.86 -20.82 -7.13
C LEU A 330 4.90 -21.52 -8.50
N THR A 331 3.75 -21.64 -9.16
CA THR A 331 3.65 -22.21 -10.52
C THR A 331 4.36 -21.32 -11.54
N LEU A 332 4.17 -20.00 -11.46
CA LEU A 332 4.92 -19.03 -12.27
C LEU A 332 6.43 -19.13 -12.04
N LEU A 333 6.88 -19.31 -10.80
CA LEU A 333 8.29 -19.56 -10.51
C LEU A 333 8.78 -20.87 -11.15
N GLY A 334 7.95 -21.91 -11.16
CA GLY A 334 8.19 -23.15 -11.91
C GLY A 334 8.37 -22.87 -13.40
N VAL A 335 7.48 -22.10 -14.02
CA VAL A 335 7.59 -21.67 -15.44
C VAL A 335 8.91 -20.95 -15.69
N ILE A 336 9.26 -19.97 -14.86
CA ILE A 336 10.51 -19.20 -14.96
C ILE A 336 11.73 -20.13 -14.84
N ALA A 337 11.70 -21.07 -13.90
CA ALA A 337 12.80 -22.03 -13.70
C ALA A 337 12.96 -22.97 -14.90
N ILE A 338 11.87 -23.45 -15.50
CA ILE A 338 11.89 -24.30 -16.70
C ILE A 338 12.41 -23.51 -17.91
N MET A 339 11.96 -22.26 -18.08
CA MET A 339 12.46 -21.36 -19.12
C MET A 339 13.96 -21.10 -18.96
N ALA A 340 14.43 -20.87 -17.73
CA ALA A 340 15.85 -20.69 -17.42
C ALA A 340 16.68 -21.96 -17.67
N ALA A 341 16.08 -23.14 -17.51
CA ALA A 341 16.71 -24.41 -17.84
C ALA A 341 16.75 -24.71 -19.35
N GLY A 342 16.10 -23.90 -20.19
CA GLY A 342 16.14 -24.01 -21.66
C GLY A 342 14.92 -24.71 -22.28
N TYR A 343 13.98 -25.20 -21.49
CA TYR A 343 12.83 -25.98 -21.98
C TYR A 343 11.60 -25.11 -22.27
N ARG A 344 11.70 -24.22 -23.28
CA ARG A 344 10.66 -23.23 -23.58
C ARG A 344 9.30 -23.83 -23.94
N SER A 345 9.25 -24.96 -24.66
CA SER A 345 7.99 -25.61 -25.04
C SER A 345 7.27 -26.28 -23.86
N ALA A 346 8.02 -26.70 -22.83
CA ALA A 346 7.47 -27.35 -21.64
C ALA A 346 7.13 -26.36 -20.51
N SER A 347 7.39 -25.05 -20.69
CA SER A 347 7.23 -24.07 -19.61
C SER A 347 5.79 -23.86 -19.17
N LEU A 348 4.80 -24.24 -19.99
CA LEU A 348 3.37 -24.18 -19.65
C LEU A 348 2.87 -25.42 -18.89
N PHE A 349 3.66 -26.48 -18.81
CA PHE A 349 3.28 -27.72 -18.14
C PHE A 349 2.84 -27.53 -16.68
N PRO A 350 3.49 -26.68 -15.86
CA PRO A 350 3.02 -26.38 -14.51
C PRO A 350 1.57 -25.86 -14.45
N PHE A 351 1.14 -25.06 -15.43
CA PHE A 351 -0.23 -24.54 -15.47
C PHE A 351 -1.26 -25.57 -15.90
N LEU A 352 -0.88 -26.51 -16.78
CA LEU A 352 -1.77 -27.60 -17.20
C LEU A 352 -2.16 -28.51 -16.03
N ILE A 353 -1.31 -28.62 -15.01
CA ILE A 353 -1.60 -29.37 -13.80
C ILE A 353 -2.28 -28.49 -12.75
N LEU A 354 -1.85 -27.23 -12.59
CA LEU A 354 -2.43 -26.31 -11.59
C LEU A 354 -3.92 -26.04 -11.85
N LEU A 355 -4.29 -25.64 -13.07
CA LEU A 355 -5.64 -25.12 -13.34
C LEU A 355 -6.76 -26.14 -13.06
N PRO A 356 -6.67 -27.41 -13.50
CA PRO A 356 -7.69 -28.41 -13.18
C PRO A 356 -7.77 -28.70 -11.67
N LEU A 357 -6.64 -28.78 -10.97
CA LEU A 357 -6.61 -29.03 -9.53
C LEU A 357 -7.21 -27.86 -8.74
N LEU A 358 -6.90 -26.64 -9.15
CA LEU A 358 -7.42 -25.43 -8.52
C LEU A 358 -8.93 -25.30 -8.76
N ALA A 359 -9.42 -25.61 -9.97
CA ALA A 359 -10.85 -25.69 -10.24
C ALA A 359 -11.55 -26.76 -9.40
N PHE A 360 -10.94 -27.94 -9.26
CA PHE A 360 -11.45 -29.01 -8.41
C PHE A 360 -11.55 -28.59 -6.93
N PHE A 361 -10.50 -27.97 -6.38
CA PHE A 361 -10.51 -27.51 -4.99
C PHE A 361 -11.52 -26.38 -4.74
N LEU A 362 -11.68 -25.45 -5.69
CA LEU A 362 -12.68 -24.40 -5.60
C LEU A 362 -14.12 -24.93 -5.70
N GLN A 363 -14.36 -26.01 -6.45
CA GLN A 363 -15.69 -26.62 -6.56
C GLN A 363 -16.11 -27.37 -5.29
N GLN A 364 -15.17 -27.99 -4.58
CA GLN A 364 -15.48 -28.71 -3.35
C GLN A 364 -15.75 -27.76 -2.18
N TYR A 365 -15.08 -26.60 -2.14
CA TYR A 365 -15.22 -25.51 -1.15
C TYR A 365 -15.50 -25.95 0.31
N PRO A 366 -14.82 -26.95 0.89
CA PRO A 366 -15.08 -27.31 2.28
C PRO A 366 -14.50 -26.27 3.25
N ASP A 367 -15.06 -26.27 4.46
CA ASP A 367 -14.74 -25.34 5.54
C ASP A 367 -13.27 -25.40 6.03
N ASN A 368 -12.50 -26.42 5.63
CA ASN A 368 -11.10 -26.59 6.03
C ASN A 368 -10.21 -27.14 4.90
N LEU A 369 -9.22 -26.35 4.47
CA LEU A 369 -8.19 -26.75 3.51
C LEU A 369 -7.43 -28.01 3.94
N ALA A 370 -7.16 -28.20 5.23
CA ALA A 370 -6.44 -29.38 5.68
C ALA A 370 -7.23 -30.70 5.47
N GLN A 371 -8.56 -30.63 5.50
CA GLN A 371 -9.42 -31.77 5.17
C GLN A 371 -9.36 -32.10 3.68
N VAL A 372 -9.32 -31.09 2.81
CA VAL A 372 -9.12 -31.25 1.37
C VAL A 372 -7.80 -31.95 1.09
N PHE A 373 -6.73 -31.49 1.74
CA PHE A 373 -5.39 -31.99 1.50
C PHE A 373 -5.22 -33.44 1.96
N SER A 374 -5.85 -33.82 3.06
CA SER A 374 -5.83 -35.20 3.57
C SER A 374 -6.72 -36.14 2.75
N GLN A 375 -7.92 -35.69 2.32
CA GLN A 375 -8.84 -36.52 1.52
C GLN A 375 -8.37 -36.71 0.07
N TYR A 376 -7.72 -35.71 -0.53
CA TYR A 376 -7.33 -35.71 -1.94
C TYR A 376 -5.80 -35.74 -2.13
N MET A 377 -5.07 -36.40 -1.23
CA MET A 377 -3.61 -36.43 -1.21
C MET A 377 -2.97 -36.87 -2.55
N LEU A 378 -3.60 -37.81 -3.25
CA LEU A 378 -3.19 -38.26 -4.60
C LEU A 378 -3.18 -37.13 -5.64
N TRP A 379 -4.09 -36.16 -5.51
CA TRP A 379 -4.20 -34.99 -6.39
C TRP A 379 -3.31 -33.83 -5.93
N VAL A 380 -3.01 -33.77 -4.64
CA VAL A 380 -2.08 -32.78 -4.05
C VAL A 380 -0.61 -33.09 -4.37
N ALA A 381 -0.22 -34.37 -4.44
CA ALA A 381 1.18 -34.75 -4.66
C ALA A 381 1.79 -34.15 -5.95
N PRO A 382 1.11 -34.17 -7.12
CA PRO A 382 1.58 -33.48 -8.31
C PRO A 382 1.76 -31.96 -8.13
N LEU A 383 0.85 -31.31 -7.37
CA LEU A 383 0.93 -29.88 -7.06
C LEU A 383 2.19 -29.57 -6.22
N MET A 384 2.45 -30.37 -5.19
CA MET A 384 3.64 -30.21 -4.34
C MET A 384 4.92 -30.45 -5.12
N ALA A 385 4.93 -31.40 -6.06
CA ALA A 385 6.06 -31.61 -6.95
C ALA A 385 6.34 -30.38 -7.84
N ILE A 386 5.30 -29.71 -8.35
CA ILE A 386 5.43 -28.47 -9.11
C ILE A 386 5.98 -27.34 -8.24
N PHE A 387 5.51 -27.21 -7.00
CA PHE A 387 6.02 -26.19 -6.08
C PHE A 387 7.49 -26.42 -5.72
N ALA A 388 7.93 -27.68 -5.60
CA ALA A 388 9.32 -28.03 -5.32
C ALA A 388 10.24 -27.95 -6.55
N LEU A 389 9.69 -28.06 -7.78
CA LEU A 389 10.46 -28.00 -9.02
C LEU A 389 11.42 -26.79 -9.13
N PRO A 390 10.99 -25.54 -8.89
CA PRO A 390 11.90 -24.40 -8.97
C PRO A 390 13.04 -24.48 -7.95
N ILE A 391 12.84 -25.06 -6.76
CA ILE A 391 13.91 -25.27 -5.76
C ILE A 391 15.02 -26.14 -6.38
N VAL A 392 14.65 -27.27 -6.99
CA VAL A 392 15.61 -28.21 -7.58
C VAL A 392 16.35 -27.59 -8.76
N LEU A 393 15.62 -26.90 -9.65
CA LEU A 393 16.21 -26.28 -10.84
C LEU A 393 17.17 -25.14 -10.47
N PHE A 394 16.75 -24.20 -9.63
CA PHE A 394 17.63 -23.11 -9.18
C PHE A 394 18.81 -23.63 -8.35
N GLY A 395 18.60 -24.63 -7.49
CA GLY A 395 19.67 -25.28 -6.73
C GLY A 395 20.73 -25.92 -7.64
N ARG A 396 20.30 -26.64 -8.69
CA ARG A 396 21.22 -27.21 -9.69
C ARG A 396 22.00 -26.15 -10.46
N VAL A 397 21.35 -25.04 -10.83
CA VAL A 397 22.02 -23.91 -11.48
C VAL A 397 23.07 -23.29 -10.57
N ALA A 398 22.76 -23.08 -9.29
CA ALA A 398 23.70 -22.57 -8.30
C ALA A 398 24.94 -23.46 -8.14
N ILE A 399 24.74 -24.77 -8.05
CA ILE A 399 25.84 -25.74 -7.97
C ILE A 399 26.69 -25.70 -9.24
N ARG A 400 26.07 -25.62 -10.42
CA ARG A 400 26.79 -25.56 -11.71
C ARG A 400 27.67 -24.32 -11.80
N ILE A 401 27.14 -23.14 -11.49
CA ILE A 401 27.88 -21.86 -11.52
C ILE A 401 29.01 -21.88 -10.47
N LYS A 402 28.76 -22.44 -9.28
CA LYS A 402 29.81 -22.58 -8.26
C LYS A 402 30.94 -23.52 -8.72
N LYS A 403 30.60 -24.62 -9.41
CA LYS A 403 31.57 -25.58 -9.96
C LYS A 403 32.38 -25.02 -11.13
N SER A 404 31.82 -24.12 -11.93
CA SER A 404 32.56 -23.44 -13.02
C SER A 404 33.48 -22.32 -12.53
N GLY A 405 33.48 -22.02 -11.22
CA GLY A 405 34.28 -20.92 -10.66
C GLY A 405 33.76 -19.52 -11.03
N GLU A 406 32.59 -19.45 -11.67
CA GLU A 406 31.97 -18.19 -12.07
C GLU A 406 31.28 -17.51 -10.87
N ARG A 407 31.24 -16.18 -10.90
CA ARG A 407 30.51 -15.38 -9.91
C ARG A 407 29.01 -15.40 -10.23
N GLY A 408 28.16 -15.26 -9.22
CA GLY A 408 26.71 -15.16 -9.40
C GLY A 408 25.92 -16.38 -8.91
N ALA A 409 26.59 -17.40 -8.36
CA ALA A 409 25.91 -18.57 -7.78
C ALA A 409 25.00 -18.23 -6.58
N GLY A 410 25.25 -17.10 -5.91
CA GLY A 410 24.48 -16.63 -4.76
C GLY A 410 23.01 -16.32 -5.11
N ARG A 411 22.73 -15.85 -6.33
CA ARG A 411 21.35 -15.54 -6.76
C ARG A 411 20.46 -16.77 -6.93
N PRO A 412 20.78 -17.75 -7.79
CA PRO A 412 19.95 -18.95 -7.93
C PRO A 412 19.95 -19.77 -6.62
N GLY A 413 21.06 -19.79 -5.87
CA GLY A 413 21.10 -20.46 -4.56
C GLY A 413 20.18 -19.81 -3.54
N GLY A 414 20.17 -18.48 -3.47
CA GLY A 414 19.29 -17.72 -2.60
C GLY A 414 17.81 -17.88 -2.97
N ILE A 415 17.46 -17.88 -4.26
CA ILE A 415 16.08 -18.13 -4.71
C ILE A 415 15.62 -19.54 -4.32
N ALA A 416 16.47 -20.56 -4.51
CA ALA A 416 16.15 -21.93 -4.10
C ALA A 416 15.95 -22.05 -2.58
N LEU A 417 16.83 -21.42 -1.79
CA LEU A 417 16.75 -21.41 -0.33
C LEU A 417 15.50 -20.68 0.17
N ALA A 418 15.19 -19.52 -0.42
CA ALA A 418 13.99 -18.76 -0.09
C ALA A 418 12.71 -19.55 -0.40
N LEU A 419 12.66 -20.24 -1.54
CA LEU A 419 11.54 -21.10 -1.90
C LEU A 419 11.39 -22.29 -0.95
N LEU A 420 12.50 -22.92 -0.55
CA LEU A 420 12.50 -24.00 0.40
C LEU A 420 11.89 -23.56 1.74
N PHE A 421 12.37 -22.45 2.30
CA PHE A 421 11.80 -21.89 3.53
C PHE A 421 10.34 -21.50 3.34
N TYR A 422 10.00 -20.83 2.25
CA TYR A 422 8.63 -20.37 1.99
C TYR A 422 7.65 -21.56 1.97
N ILE A 423 7.96 -22.60 1.19
CA ILE A 423 7.09 -23.79 1.08
C ILE A 423 7.03 -24.55 2.42
N THR A 424 8.17 -24.70 3.11
CA THR A 424 8.22 -25.45 4.39
C THR A 424 7.39 -24.76 5.48
N PHE A 425 7.46 -23.44 5.58
CA PHE A 425 6.69 -22.72 6.60
C PHE A 425 5.23 -22.54 6.20
N ARG A 426 4.92 -22.50 4.89
CA ARG A 426 3.54 -22.38 4.40
C ARG A 426 2.79 -23.70 4.29
N SER A 427 3.46 -24.84 4.19
CA SER A 427 2.80 -26.14 4.25
C SER A 427 2.17 -26.41 5.63
N SER A 428 2.53 -25.65 6.67
CA SER A 428 1.85 -25.71 7.97
C SER A 428 0.35 -25.40 7.90
N PHE A 429 -0.09 -24.56 6.95
CA PHE A 429 -1.52 -24.26 6.75
C PHE A 429 -2.29 -25.42 6.11
N MET A 430 -1.59 -26.46 5.64
CA MET A 430 -2.19 -27.70 5.13
C MET A 430 -2.43 -28.73 6.25
N VAL A 431 -2.03 -28.42 7.50
CA VAL A 431 -2.17 -29.31 8.66
C VAL A 431 -3.50 -29.04 9.39
N PRO A 432 -4.30 -30.07 9.71
CA PRO A 432 -5.57 -29.89 10.43
C PRO A 432 -5.34 -29.22 11.79
N GLY A 433 -6.23 -28.28 12.15
CA GLY A 433 -6.17 -27.56 13.43
C GLY A 433 -5.32 -26.29 13.43
N VAL A 434 -4.67 -25.96 12.31
CA VAL A 434 -4.00 -24.66 12.12
C VAL A 434 -5.01 -23.63 11.63
N GLY A 435 -5.39 -22.69 12.49
CA GLY A 435 -6.30 -21.58 12.19
C GLY A 435 -5.84 -20.27 12.84
N GLY A 436 -6.41 -19.14 12.40
CA GLY A 436 -6.06 -17.80 12.89
C GLY A 436 -4.70 -17.29 12.40
N LEU A 437 -4.18 -16.24 13.05
CA LEU A 437 -2.88 -15.64 12.73
C LEU A 437 -1.73 -16.57 13.19
N HIS A 438 -1.36 -17.52 12.34
CA HIS A 438 -0.32 -18.52 12.62
C HIS A 438 1.10 -17.94 12.54
N VAL A 439 2.03 -18.46 13.35
CA VAL A 439 3.44 -18.04 13.38
C VAL A 439 4.14 -18.18 12.02
N GLY A 440 3.64 -19.07 11.15
CA GLY A 440 4.10 -19.22 9.78
C GLY A 440 4.11 -17.91 8.99
N TYR A 441 3.17 -16.98 9.25
CA TYR A 441 3.18 -15.67 8.60
C TYR A 441 4.47 -14.89 8.90
N ALA A 442 4.88 -14.83 10.17
CA ALA A 442 6.12 -14.19 10.59
C ALA A 442 7.36 -14.88 10.02
N ILE A 443 7.42 -16.20 10.09
CA ILE A 443 8.62 -16.93 9.67
C ILE A 443 8.84 -16.80 8.15
N THR A 444 7.77 -16.73 7.35
CA THR A 444 7.91 -16.51 5.90
C THR A 444 8.52 -15.16 5.52
N ALA A 445 8.53 -14.16 6.42
CA ALA A 445 9.26 -12.92 6.18
C ALA A 445 10.75 -13.16 5.92
N VAL A 446 11.36 -14.16 6.58
CA VAL A 446 12.75 -14.59 6.32
C VAL A 446 12.93 -15.00 4.86
N SER A 447 11.95 -15.70 4.29
CA SER A 447 11.98 -16.11 2.88
C SER A 447 11.94 -14.90 1.97
N PHE A 448 11.09 -13.91 2.24
CA PHE A 448 11.03 -12.66 1.47
C PHE A 448 12.31 -11.82 1.58
N VAL A 449 12.97 -11.80 2.73
CA VAL A 449 14.29 -11.16 2.89
C VAL A 449 15.33 -11.84 2.02
N ILE A 450 15.40 -13.18 2.03
CA ILE A 450 16.35 -13.93 1.20
C ILE A 450 16.04 -13.73 -0.29
N PHE A 451 14.77 -13.76 -0.69
CA PHE A 451 14.35 -13.44 -2.07
C PHE A 451 14.84 -12.06 -2.50
N TRP A 452 14.60 -11.04 -1.68
CA TRP A 452 15.01 -9.68 -1.98
C TRP A 452 16.54 -9.57 -2.14
N LEU A 453 17.31 -10.18 -1.23
CA LEU A 453 18.77 -10.21 -1.31
C LEU A 453 19.25 -10.92 -2.60
N ALA A 454 18.62 -12.02 -2.96
CA ALA A 454 18.96 -12.79 -4.17
C ALA A 454 18.64 -12.01 -5.45
N ILE A 455 17.46 -11.41 -5.54
CA ILE A 455 16.99 -10.67 -6.73
C ILE A 455 17.76 -9.37 -6.93
N THR A 456 18.07 -8.67 -5.84
CA THR A 456 18.89 -7.44 -5.90
C THR A 456 20.38 -7.73 -6.08
N GLY A 457 20.80 -9.00 -6.10
CA GLY A 457 22.18 -9.42 -6.29
C GLY A 457 23.10 -9.12 -5.10
N ARG A 458 22.53 -8.92 -3.91
CA ARG A 458 23.28 -8.61 -2.68
C ARG A 458 23.92 -9.84 -2.02
N LEU A 459 23.51 -11.05 -2.44
CA LEU A 459 24.11 -12.31 -2.00
C LEU A 459 25.43 -12.65 -2.70
N ASP A 460 25.76 -11.95 -3.79
CA ASP A 460 27.04 -12.16 -4.46
C ASP A 460 28.11 -11.32 -3.74
N PRO A 461 29.30 -11.89 -3.45
CA PRO A 461 30.36 -11.15 -2.77
C PRO A 461 30.77 -9.90 -3.58
N LYS A 462 30.79 -8.75 -2.90
CA LYS A 462 31.33 -7.51 -3.46
C LYS A 462 32.84 -7.66 -3.65
N LYS A 463 33.35 -7.07 -4.73
CA LYS A 463 34.80 -7.05 -5.04
C LYS A 463 35.60 -6.46 -3.89
#